data_AF-A0A501PYS0-F1
#
_entry.id   AF-A0A501PYS0-F1
#
_cell.length_a   1.000
_cell.length_b   1.000
_cell.length_c   1.000
_cell.angle_alpha   90.00
_cell.angle_beta   90.00
_cell.angle_gamma   90.00
#
_symmetry.space_group_name_H-M   'P 1'
#
loop_
_entity.id
_entity.type
_entity.pdbx_description
1 polymer ?
#
loop_
_entity_poly.entity_id
_entity_poly.type
_entity_poly.pdbx_seq_one_letter_code
_entity_poly.pdbx_strand_id
1 'polypeptide(L)'
;MEFIIKGEFYRGLNVYKNNELLLYSKFKHRWFRGDLISIFDKDDNLLVEVSVSGMENSEYLIRYQNKDLLETILSLSRNEIMFSRNIRFKLSQAWLALINPYARVYYEEKEIAKINLERFMTFRQFSLHLKDENFIYINELLVYFLLNQTRDNTE
;
A
#
# COMPACT_ATOMS: atom_id res chain seq x y z
N MET A 1 7.91 -0.60 -16.33
CA MET A 1 6.52 -0.94 -15.98
C MET A 1 5.92 0.09 -15.02
N GLU A 2 4.68 0.52 -15.26
CA GLU A 2 3.99 1.57 -14.49
C GLU A 2 2.63 1.09 -13.96
N PHE A 3 2.28 1.54 -12.75
CA PHE A 3 0.99 1.34 -12.11
C PHE A 3 0.42 2.68 -11.68
N ILE A 4 -0.88 2.87 -11.91
CA ILE A 4 -1.60 4.06 -11.47
C ILE A 4 -2.43 3.66 -10.24
N ILE A 5 -2.17 4.29 -9.10
CA ILE A 5 -2.96 4.12 -7.89
C ILE A 5 -3.78 5.39 -7.66
N LYS A 6 -5.10 5.30 -7.56
CA LYS A 6 -5.94 6.47 -7.31
C LYS A 6 -7.16 6.17 -6.47
N GLY A 7 -7.63 7.16 -5.72
CA GLY A 7 -8.86 7.04 -4.95
C GLY A 7 -9.31 8.36 -4.34
N GLU A 8 -10.61 8.42 -4.05
CA GLU A 8 -11.22 9.51 -3.30
C GLU A 8 -10.78 9.46 -1.85
N PHE A 9 -10.68 10.63 -1.21
CA PHE A 9 -10.41 10.72 0.22
C PHE A 9 -11.43 9.90 1.02
N TYR A 10 -10.97 9.22 2.08
CA TYR A 10 -11.79 8.40 2.97
C TYR A 10 -12.48 7.17 2.35
N ARG A 11 -12.24 6.82 1.08
CA ARG A 11 -12.90 5.67 0.43
C ARG A 11 -11.97 4.50 0.11
N GLY A 12 -10.67 4.73 0.11
CA GLY A 12 -9.66 3.73 -0.25
C GLY A 12 -8.91 4.11 -1.53
N LEU A 13 -8.19 3.15 -2.10
CA LEU A 13 -7.35 3.33 -3.29
C LEU A 13 -7.54 2.15 -4.24
N ASN A 14 -7.51 2.43 -5.54
CA ASN A 14 -7.58 1.42 -6.60
C ASN A 14 -6.26 1.40 -7.37
N VAL A 15 -5.74 0.21 -7.66
CA VAL A 15 -4.50 -0.01 -8.41
C VAL A 15 -4.82 -0.47 -9.82
N TYR A 16 -4.30 0.25 -10.80
CA TYR A 16 -4.50 -0.03 -12.22
C TYR A 16 -3.17 -0.30 -12.92
N LYS A 17 -3.19 -1.22 -13.88
CA LYS A 17 -2.14 -1.40 -14.89
C LYS A 17 -2.81 -1.46 -16.25
N ASN A 18 -2.36 -0.66 -17.21
CA ASN A 18 -2.96 -0.59 -18.56
C ASN A 18 -4.50 -0.40 -18.53
N ASN A 19 -5.00 0.43 -17.61
CA ASN A 19 -6.43 0.66 -17.33
C ASN A 19 -7.23 -0.53 -16.79
N GLU A 20 -6.58 -1.66 -16.49
CA GLU A 20 -7.21 -2.80 -15.82
C GLU A 20 -7.01 -2.70 -14.31
N LEU A 21 -8.10 -2.89 -13.56
CA LEU A 21 -8.06 -2.97 -12.10
C LEU A 21 -7.34 -4.26 -11.68
N LEU A 22 -6.35 -4.13 -10.80
CA LEU A 22 -5.61 -5.26 -10.25
C LEU A 22 -6.01 -5.55 -8.80
N LEU A 23 -5.98 -4.50 -7.98
CA LEU A 23 -6.23 -4.55 -6.54
C LEU A 23 -6.97 -3.28 -6.13
N TYR A 24 -7.71 -3.35 -5.04
CA TYR A 24 -8.25 -2.17 -4.40
C TYR A 24 -8.27 -2.29 -2.88
N SER A 25 -8.30 -1.16 -2.19
CA SER A 25 -8.49 -1.09 -0.76
C SER A 25 -9.81 -0.43 -0.41
N LYS A 26 -10.35 -0.82 0.75
CA LYS A 26 -11.45 -0.14 1.42
C LYS A 26 -10.97 0.35 2.77
N PHE A 27 -11.43 1.54 3.14
CA PHE A 27 -11.20 2.14 4.45
C PHE A 27 -12.51 2.15 5.24
N LYS A 28 -12.45 1.77 6.52
CA LYS A 28 -13.58 1.87 7.43
C LYS A 28 -13.12 2.47 8.75
N HIS A 29 -13.50 3.72 8.98
CA HIS A 29 -13.27 4.37 10.25
C HIS A 29 -14.06 3.69 11.36
N ARG A 30 -13.40 3.36 12.47
CA ARG A 30 -14.05 2.75 13.64
C ARG A 30 -13.59 3.46 14.90
N TRP A 31 -14.35 4.48 15.27
CA TRP A 31 -14.25 5.16 16.56
C TRP A 31 -13.96 4.17 17.70
N PHE A 32 -12.91 4.46 18.48
CA PHE A 32 -12.43 3.68 19.65
C PHE A 32 -11.91 2.25 19.40
N ARG A 33 -12.03 1.69 18.19
CA ARG A 33 -11.60 0.30 17.87
C ARG A 33 -10.47 0.21 16.85
N GLY A 34 -9.95 1.36 16.43
CA GLY A 34 -8.92 1.47 15.38
C GLY A 34 -9.51 1.25 13.99
N ASP A 35 -9.01 2.04 13.06
CA ASP A 35 -9.49 2.04 11.67
C ASP A 35 -9.14 0.75 10.96
N LEU A 36 -10.00 0.33 10.04
CA LEU A 36 -9.75 -0.85 9.21
C LEU A 36 -9.32 -0.45 7.82
N ILE A 37 -8.33 -1.18 7.33
CA ILE A 37 -7.92 -1.21 5.94
C ILE A 37 -8.03 -2.64 5.47
N SER A 38 -8.83 -2.84 4.43
CA SER A 38 -9.06 -4.15 3.82
C SER A 38 -8.62 -4.07 2.36
N ILE A 39 -7.85 -5.05 1.87
CA ILE A 39 -7.37 -5.11 0.49
C ILE A 39 -7.96 -6.30 -0.21
N PHE A 40 -8.41 -6.08 -1.43
CA PHE A 40 -9.07 -7.04 -2.29
C PHE A 40 -8.35 -7.11 -3.63
N ASP A 41 -8.48 -8.25 -4.30
CA ASP A 41 -8.17 -8.36 -5.72
C ASP A 41 -9.34 -7.85 -6.58
N LYS A 42 -9.15 -7.91 -7.90
CA LYS A 42 -10.16 -7.54 -8.89
C LYS A 42 -11.43 -8.40 -8.88
N ASP A 43 -11.37 -9.58 -8.26
CA ASP A 43 -12.44 -10.58 -8.21
C ASP A 43 -13.16 -10.54 -6.84
N ASP A 44 -12.96 -9.45 -6.08
CA ASP A 44 -13.52 -9.20 -4.73
C ASP A 44 -13.05 -10.19 -3.65
N ASN A 45 -11.96 -10.94 -3.88
CA ASN A 45 -11.39 -11.79 -2.83
C ASN A 45 -10.62 -10.92 -1.83
N LEU A 46 -10.95 -11.05 -0.54
CA LEU A 46 -10.21 -10.40 0.53
C LEU A 46 -8.81 -11.03 0.65
N LEU A 47 -7.76 -10.23 0.46
CA LEU A 47 -6.36 -10.65 0.58
C LEU A 47 -5.84 -10.46 2.00
N VAL A 48 -6.07 -9.27 2.57
CA VAL A 48 -5.61 -8.91 3.91
C VAL A 48 -6.52 -7.85 4.52
N GLU A 49 -6.72 -7.93 5.83
CA GLU A 49 -7.33 -6.88 6.62
C GLU A 49 -6.45 -6.55 7.82
N VAL A 50 -6.19 -5.26 8.02
CA VAL A 50 -5.43 -4.75 9.16
C VAL A 50 -6.25 -3.72 9.92
N SER A 51 -6.09 -3.69 11.23
CA SER A 51 -6.52 -2.56 12.05
C SER A 51 -5.34 -1.68 12.40
N VAL A 52 -5.52 -0.37 12.25
CA VAL A 52 -4.52 0.65 12.62
C VAL A 52 -4.92 1.22 13.98
N SER A 53 -4.02 1.16 14.97
CA SER A 53 -4.26 1.83 16.25
C SER A 53 -4.20 3.35 16.06
N GLY A 54 -5.10 4.08 16.73
CA GLY A 54 -5.10 5.56 16.74
C GLY A 54 -4.13 6.17 17.74
N MET A 55 -3.28 5.38 18.39
CA MET A 55 -2.27 5.85 19.35
C MET A 55 -0.95 6.18 18.63
N GLU A 56 -0.11 7.02 19.24
CA GLU A 56 1.14 7.55 18.66
C GLU A 56 2.08 6.47 18.10
N ASN A 57 2.05 5.26 18.67
CA ASN A 57 2.66 4.07 18.08
C ASN A 57 1.63 3.38 17.19
N SER A 58 1.48 3.89 15.97
CA SER A 58 0.52 3.38 15.03
C SER A 58 0.94 2.00 14.49
N GLU A 59 0.64 0.99 15.29
CA GLU A 59 0.88 -0.40 14.99
C GLU A 59 -0.25 -0.92 14.11
N TYR A 60 0.15 -1.62 13.05
CA TYR A 60 -0.80 -2.40 12.25
C TYR A 60 -0.98 -3.75 12.93
N LEU A 61 -2.24 -4.09 13.23
CA LEU A 61 -2.59 -5.42 13.70
C LEU A 61 -3.34 -6.16 12.60
N ILE A 62 -2.76 -7.25 12.11
CA ILE A 62 -3.36 -8.12 11.10
C ILE A 62 -4.58 -8.80 11.71
N ARG A 63 -5.75 -8.59 11.12
CA ARG A 63 -7.03 -9.19 11.53
C ARG A 63 -7.40 -10.39 10.70
N TYR A 64 -7.06 -10.34 9.42
CA TYR A 64 -7.27 -11.42 8.48
C TYR A 64 -6.18 -11.41 7.42
N GLN A 65 -5.83 -12.59 6.95
CA GLN A 65 -4.98 -12.77 5.79
C GLN A 65 -5.34 -14.07 5.06
N ASN A 66 -5.51 -13.97 3.74
CA ASN A 66 -5.68 -15.13 2.87
C ASN A 66 -4.30 -15.70 2.49
N LYS A 67 -3.99 -16.89 3.01
CA LYS A 67 -2.69 -17.55 2.80
C LYS A 67 -2.55 -18.21 1.43
N ASP A 68 -3.65 -18.42 0.73
CA ASP A 68 -3.67 -19.05 -0.59
C ASP A 68 -3.42 -18.03 -1.71
N LEU A 69 -3.77 -16.76 -1.46
CA LEU A 69 -3.68 -15.66 -2.44
C LEU A 69 -2.57 -14.65 -2.14
N LEU A 70 -2.00 -14.66 -0.93
CA LEU A 70 -0.97 -13.72 -0.50
C LEU A 70 0.05 -14.41 0.41
N GLU A 71 1.35 -14.17 0.15
CA GLU A 71 2.42 -14.61 1.06
C GLU A 71 2.16 -14.11 2.49
N THR A 72 2.44 -14.92 3.50
CA THR A 72 2.10 -14.61 4.90
C THR A 72 2.83 -13.37 5.38
N ILE A 73 2.14 -12.36 5.90
CA ILE A 73 2.78 -11.17 6.48
C ILE A 73 3.26 -11.52 7.88
N LEU A 74 4.56 -11.43 8.10
CA LEU A 74 5.21 -11.71 9.38
C LEU A 74 5.30 -10.45 10.26
N SER A 75 5.54 -9.29 9.65
CA SER A 75 5.55 -8.00 10.34
C SER A 75 5.15 -6.87 9.39
N LEU A 76 4.52 -5.85 9.96
CA LEU A 76 4.07 -4.67 9.23
C LEU A 76 4.21 -3.41 10.09
N SER A 77 4.83 -2.40 9.52
CA SER A 77 4.96 -1.05 10.08
C SER A 77 4.73 -0.01 8.99
N ARG A 78 4.79 1.28 9.35
CA ARG A 78 4.65 2.39 8.40
C ARG A 78 5.73 2.38 7.30
N ASN A 79 6.93 1.89 7.60
CA ASN A 79 8.09 2.01 6.71
C ASN A 79 8.64 0.67 6.24
N GLU A 80 8.14 -0.44 6.76
CA GLU A 80 8.61 -1.77 6.40
C GLU A 80 7.48 -2.81 6.50
N ILE A 81 7.51 -3.77 5.58
CA ILE A 81 6.74 -5.02 5.67
C ILE A 81 7.67 -6.20 5.41
N MET A 82 7.42 -7.30 6.11
CA MET A 82 8.09 -8.56 5.90
C MET A 82 7.04 -9.64 5.66
N PHE A 83 7.17 -10.36 4.55
CA PHE A 83 6.39 -11.54 4.24
C PHE A 83 7.19 -12.81 4.55
N SER A 84 6.53 -13.97 4.47
CA SER A 84 7.17 -15.28 4.43
C SER A 84 8.17 -15.34 3.28
N ARG A 85 9.11 -16.29 3.37
CA ARG A 85 10.23 -16.44 2.41
C ARG A 85 11.21 -15.27 2.38
N ASN A 86 11.31 -14.51 3.47
CA ASN A 86 12.23 -13.38 3.64
C ASN A 86 12.02 -12.22 2.64
N ILE A 87 10.83 -12.11 2.05
CA ILE A 87 10.50 -10.98 1.18
C ILE A 87 10.30 -9.75 2.08
N ARG A 88 11.17 -8.76 1.92
CA ARG A 88 11.16 -7.55 2.74
C ARG A 88 11.14 -6.31 1.88
N PHE A 89 10.15 -5.45 2.10
CA PHE A 89 10.08 -4.13 1.47
C PHE A 89 10.29 -3.04 2.49
N LYS A 90 11.08 -2.04 2.12
CA LYS A 90 11.24 -0.80 2.87
C LYS A 90 10.79 0.38 2.03
N LEU A 91 10.00 1.27 2.64
CA LEU A 91 9.61 2.52 2.05
C LEU A 91 10.49 3.63 2.61
N SER A 92 11.32 4.23 1.76
CA SER A 92 12.04 5.47 2.10
C SER A 92 11.24 6.64 1.56
N GLN A 93 10.61 7.39 2.45
CA GLN A 93 9.88 8.61 2.10
C GLN A 93 10.82 9.80 2.25
N ALA A 94 11.15 10.48 1.14
CA ALA A 94 11.84 11.77 1.17
C ALA A 94 10.79 12.88 0.94
N TRP A 95 10.04 13.24 1.98
CA TRP A 95 9.11 14.38 1.92
C TRP A 95 9.87 15.70 2.01
N LEU A 96 10.52 16.15 0.93
CA LEU A 96 10.75 17.59 0.75
C LEU A 96 9.40 18.19 0.31
N ALA A 97 8.62 18.62 1.30
CA ALA A 97 7.17 18.85 1.26
C ALA A 97 6.65 19.93 0.29
N LEU A 98 7.46 20.49 -0.62
CA LEU A 98 7.09 21.73 -1.31
C LEU A 98 7.10 21.68 -2.84
N ILE A 99 7.67 20.68 -3.52
CA ILE A 99 7.87 20.81 -4.99
C ILE A 99 7.55 19.55 -5.82
N ASN A 100 7.77 18.32 -5.32
CA ASN A 100 7.33 17.09 -6.00
C ASN A 100 7.52 15.87 -5.07
N PRO A 101 6.52 15.49 -4.25
CA PRO A 101 6.68 14.40 -3.31
C PRO A 101 6.86 13.06 -4.03
N TYR A 102 8.03 12.44 -3.83
CA TYR A 102 8.30 11.08 -4.29
C TYR A 102 8.75 10.19 -3.14
N ALA A 103 8.45 8.90 -3.24
CA ALA A 103 8.97 7.87 -2.35
C ALA A 103 9.75 6.84 -3.18
N ARG A 104 10.70 6.17 -2.52
CA ARG A 104 11.47 5.07 -3.10
C ARG A 104 11.15 3.79 -2.34
N VAL A 105 10.96 2.71 -3.09
CA VAL A 105 10.78 1.37 -2.51
C VAL A 105 12.03 0.55 -2.71
N TYR A 106 12.45 -0.12 -1.64
CA TYR A 106 13.62 -0.98 -1.61
C TYR A 106 13.20 -2.42 -1.32
N TYR A 107 13.83 -3.36 -2.02
CA TYR A 107 13.82 -4.79 -1.74
C TYR A 107 15.27 -5.24 -1.59
N GLU A 108 15.62 -5.88 -0.46
CA GLU A 108 17.00 -6.27 -0.15
C GLU A 108 18.02 -5.13 -0.35
N GLU A 109 17.71 -3.93 0.14
CA GLU A 109 18.53 -2.70 0.00
C GLU A 109 18.71 -2.18 -1.44
N LYS A 110 18.14 -2.86 -2.44
CA LYS A 110 18.09 -2.39 -3.83
C LYS A 110 16.81 -1.60 -4.07
N GLU A 111 16.94 -0.38 -4.61
CA GLU A 111 15.77 0.38 -5.04
C GLU A 111 15.09 -0.32 -6.22
N ILE A 112 13.83 -0.71 -6.05
CA ILE A 112 13.04 -1.42 -7.07
C ILE A 112 11.95 -0.56 -7.69
N ALA A 113 11.47 0.46 -6.98
CA ALA A 113 10.40 1.33 -7.48
C ALA A 113 10.57 2.77 -7.03
N LYS A 114 10.03 3.68 -7.85
CA LYS A 114 9.81 5.08 -7.50
C LYS A 114 8.31 5.35 -7.55
N ILE A 115 7.80 6.00 -6.51
CA ILE A 115 6.41 6.45 -6.42
C ILE A 115 6.41 7.96 -6.55
N ASN A 116 5.64 8.52 -7.48
CA ASN A 116 5.36 9.95 -7.52
C ASN A 116 3.92 10.18 -7.05
N LEU A 117 3.69 11.21 -6.24
CA LEU A 117 2.36 11.61 -5.82
C LEU A 117 1.90 12.81 -6.66
N GLU A 118 0.79 12.62 -7.36
CA GLU A 118 0.04 13.67 -8.04
C GLU A 118 -1.13 14.07 -7.14
N ARG A 119 -1.03 15.27 -6.53
CA ARG A 119 -2.09 15.81 -5.68
C ARG A 119 -3.12 16.57 -6.51
N PHE A 120 -4.36 16.10 -6.49
CA PHE A 120 -5.52 16.82 -6.98
C PHE A 120 -6.41 17.21 -5.80
N MET A 121 -7.26 18.24 -5.95
CA MET A 121 -8.05 18.77 -4.83
C MET A 121 -9.02 17.75 -4.21
N THR A 122 -9.52 16.79 -4.98
CA THR A 122 -10.60 15.87 -4.56
C THR A 122 -10.20 14.39 -4.56
N PHE A 123 -9.03 14.05 -5.08
CA PHE A 123 -8.53 12.68 -5.11
C PHE A 123 -7.00 12.66 -5.01
N ARG A 124 -6.46 11.59 -4.44
CA ARG A 124 -5.03 11.30 -4.50
C ARG A 124 -4.75 10.36 -5.66
N GLN A 125 -3.70 10.66 -6.41
CA GLN A 125 -3.19 9.80 -7.46
C GLN A 125 -1.69 9.59 -7.27
N PHE A 126 -1.23 8.36 -7.47
CA PHE A 126 0.16 7.98 -7.41
C PHE A 126 0.53 7.25 -8.70
N SER A 127 1.72 7.53 -9.22
CA SER A 127 2.34 6.70 -10.25
C SER A 127 3.47 5.90 -9.61
N LEU A 128 3.38 4.57 -9.66
CA LEU A 128 4.43 3.66 -9.22
C LEU A 128 5.16 3.13 -10.45
N HIS A 129 6.43 3.51 -10.57
CA HIS A 129 7.31 3.07 -11.65
C HIS A 129 8.27 2.01 -11.11
N LEU A 130 8.10 0.77 -11.57
CA LEU A 130 9.02 -0.33 -11.31
C LEU A 130 10.24 -0.22 -12.24
N LYS A 131 11.44 -0.39 -11.66
CA LYS A 131 12.70 -0.44 -12.41
C LYS A 131 12.88 -1.74 -13.18
N ASP A 132 12.33 -2.84 -12.66
CA ASP A 132 12.37 -4.17 -13.27
C ASP A 132 10.95 -4.63 -13.60
N GLU A 133 10.70 -4.94 -14.87
CA GLU A 133 9.39 -5.37 -15.34
C GLU A 133 9.07 -6.82 -14.96
N ASN A 134 10.11 -7.62 -14.70
CA ASN A 134 10.00 -9.02 -14.32
C ASN A 134 10.02 -9.21 -12.80
N PHE A 135 9.78 -8.14 -12.04
CA PHE A 135 9.78 -8.21 -10.58
C PHE A 135 8.64 -9.11 -10.08
N ILE A 136 9.01 -10.29 -9.57
CA ILE A 136 8.07 -11.37 -9.25
C ILE A 136 7.17 -11.10 -8.05
N TYR A 137 7.56 -10.19 -7.15
CA TYR A 137 6.82 -9.88 -5.91
C TYR A 137 5.97 -8.61 -6.03
N ILE A 138 5.43 -8.36 -7.23
CA ILE A 138 4.66 -7.14 -7.50
C ILE A 138 3.35 -7.10 -6.70
N ASN A 139 2.68 -8.23 -6.51
CA ASN A 139 1.42 -8.26 -5.76
C ASN A 139 1.66 -7.89 -4.28
N GLU A 140 2.70 -8.45 -3.67
CA GLU A 140 3.11 -8.15 -2.31
C GLU A 140 3.51 -6.68 -2.15
N LEU A 141 4.21 -6.12 -3.14
CA LEU A 141 4.57 -4.70 -3.18
C LEU A 141 3.32 -3.80 -3.25
N LEU A 142 2.36 -4.12 -4.12
CA LEU A 142 1.14 -3.32 -4.28
C LEU A 142 0.24 -3.41 -3.03
N VAL A 143 0.15 -4.59 -2.41
CA VAL A 143 -0.53 -4.78 -1.13
C VAL A 143 0.12 -3.90 -0.06
N TYR A 144 1.44 -3.95 0.08
CA TYR A 144 2.17 -3.10 1.02
C TYR A 144 1.92 -1.60 0.80
N PHE A 145 1.92 -1.18 -0.47
CA PHE A 145 1.65 0.20 -0.85
C PHE A 145 0.23 0.62 -0.44
N LEU A 146 -0.77 -0.20 -0.75
CA LEU A 146 -2.16 0.04 -0.38
C LEU A 146 -2.35 0.11 1.14
N LEU A 147 -1.73 -0.77 1.92
CA LEU A 147 -1.82 -0.75 3.40
C LEU A 147 -1.34 0.58 3.98
N ASN A 148 -0.25 1.12 3.46
CA ASN A 148 0.29 2.40 3.94
C ASN A 148 -0.49 3.61 3.45
N GLN A 149 -0.76 3.68 2.14
CA GLN A 149 -1.32 4.90 1.55
C GLN A 149 -2.83 5.03 1.75
N THR A 150 -3.55 3.95 1.99
CA THR A 150 -4.99 4.02 2.31
C THR A 150 -5.22 4.79 3.62
N ARG A 151 -4.33 4.60 4.60
CA ARG A 151 -4.36 5.36 5.85
C ARG A 151 -4.07 6.84 5.60
N ASP A 152 -2.95 7.15 4.93
CA ASP A 152 -2.56 8.53 4.66
C ASP A 152 -3.59 9.26 3.76
N ASN A 153 -4.46 8.54 3.03
CA ASN A 153 -5.57 9.10 2.24
C ASN A 153 -6.80 9.50 3.10
N THR A 154 -6.69 9.42 4.43
CA THR A 154 -7.72 9.84 5.39
C THR A 154 -7.25 11.00 6.30
N GLU A 155 -5.97 11.36 6.21
CA GLU A 155 -5.33 12.52 6.85
C GLU A 155 -5.17 13.67 5.83
#